data_AF-A0A1A8Y0Z5-F1
#
_entry.id   AF-A0A1A8Y0Z5-F1
#
_cell.length_a   1.000
_cell.length_b   1.000
_cell.length_c   1.000
_cell.angle_alpha   90.00
_cell.angle_beta   90.00
_cell.angle_gamma   90.00
#
_symmetry.space_group_name_H-M   'P 1'
#
loop_
_entity.id
_entity.type
_entity.pdbx_description
1 polymer ?
#
loop_
_entity_poly.entity_id
_entity_poly.type
_entity_poly.pdbx_seq_one_letter_code
_entity_poly.pdbx_strand_id
1 'polypeptide(L)'
;MTMWLMTHGRQYAIVRRSHAFHGLIPHFLFGTRAGWKKIVVIEYVPPPKKQRWRTDFVFCFPGSYRVWEFRLTGVHRCATEEQALTGIFGHFGGRCSK
;
A
#
# COMPACT_ATOMS: atom_id res chain seq x y z
N MET A 1 -8.40 4.71 -3.68
CA MET A 1 -8.43 4.63 -5.16
C MET A 1 -8.41 6.01 -5.80
N THR A 2 -9.20 6.97 -5.32
CA THR A 2 -9.26 8.35 -5.86
C THR A 2 -7.89 9.00 -6.04
N MET A 3 -6.99 8.90 -5.05
CA MET A 3 -5.63 9.46 -5.16
C MET A 3 -4.78 8.81 -6.27
N TRP A 4 -4.97 7.52 -6.53
CA TRP A 4 -4.29 6.82 -7.61
C TRP A 4 -4.84 7.23 -8.98
N LEU A 5 -6.17 7.38 -9.08
CA LEU A 5 -6.82 7.89 -10.30
C LEU A 5 -6.45 9.35 -10.58
N MET A 6 -6.37 10.20 -9.55
CA MET A 6 -5.92 11.60 -9.65
C MET A 6 -4.49 11.72 -10.17
N THR A 7 -3.66 10.70 -9.96
CA THR A 7 -2.28 10.64 -10.50
C THR A 7 -2.20 9.91 -11.84
N HIS A 8 -3.34 9.68 -12.50
CA HIS A 8 -3.46 8.95 -13.77
C HIS A 8 -2.79 7.57 -13.74
N GLY A 9 -2.83 6.89 -12.59
CA GLY A 9 -2.21 5.58 -12.41
C GLY A 9 -0.68 5.55 -12.42
N ARG A 10 -0.02 6.73 -12.39
CA ARG A 10 1.45 6.83 -12.44
C ARG A 10 2.14 6.48 -11.12
N GLN A 11 1.39 6.46 -10.03
CA GLN A 11 1.91 6.15 -8.69
C GLN A 11 1.60 4.70 -8.31
N TYR A 12 2.18 4.23 -7.22
CA TYR A 12 2.02 2.86 -6.76
C TYR A 12 0.63 2.63 -6.18
N ALA A 13 0.03 1.49 -6.55
CA ALA A 13 -1.17 0.97 -5.90
C ALA A 13 -0.79 -0.31 -5.15
N ILE A 14 -0.96 -0.31 -3.83
CA ILE A 14 -0.73 -1.49 -3.00
C ILE A 14 -2.10 -2.05 -2.64
N VAL A 15 -2.33 -3.32 -2.96
CA VAL A 15 -3.59 -4.00 -2.71
C VAL A 15 -3.36 -5.07 -1.66
N ARG A 16 -4.11 -4.97 -0.55
CA ARG A 16 -4.17 -6.00 0.48
C ARG A 16 -5.60 -6.48 0.66
N ARG A 17 -5.80 -7.59 1.37
CA ARG A 17 -7.15 -8.02 1.75
C ARG A 17 -7.60 -7.25 2.99
N SER A 18 -8.84 -6.74 2.99
CA SER A 18 -9.33 -5.94 4.10
C SER A 18 -9.66 -6.80 5.32
N HIS A 19 -8.92 -6.63 6.42
CA HIS A 19 -9.23 -7.32 7.68
C HIS A 19 -10.60 -6.91 8.26
N ALA A 20 -11.02 -5.67 8.04
CA ALA A 20 -12.30 -5.14 8.52
C ALA A 20 -13.53 -5.75 7.82
N PHE A 21 -13.32 -6.43 6.68
CA PHE A 21 -14.34 -7.16 5.92
C PHE A 21 -14.01 -8.65 5.81
N HIS A 22 -13.28 -9.22 6.78
CA HIS A 22 -12.85 -10.62 6.79
C HIS A 22 -12.16 -11.07 5.48
N GLY A 23 -11.44 -10.16 4.82
CA GLY A 23 -10.73 -10.40 3.58
C GLY A 23 -11.60 -10.40 2.31
N LEU A 24 -12.92 -10.23 2.41
CA LEU A 24 -13.83 -10.32 1.27
C LEU A 24 -13.59 -9.21 0.23
N ILE A 25 -13.13 -8.04 0.67
CA ILE A 25 -12.97 -6.86 -0.19
C ILE A 25 -11.48 -6.47 -0.26
N PRO A 26 -10.95 -6.13 -1.45
CA PRO A 26 -9.63 -5.54 -1.59
C PRO A 26 -9.56 -4.19 -0.88
N HIS A 27 -8.49 -4.00 -0.12
CA HIS A 27 -8.14 -2.77 0.55
C HIS A 27 -6.96 -2.13 -0.17
N PHE A 28 -7.16 -0.90 -0.63
CA PHE A 28 -6.21 -0.20 -1.48
C PHE A 28 -5.45 0.84 -0.67
N LEU A 29 -4.13 0.83 -0.79
CA LEU A 29 -3.25 1.87 -0.29
C LEU A 29 -2.63 2.58 -1.49
N PHE A 30 -2.48 3.89 -1.37
CA PHE A 30 -1.81 4.73 -2.36
C PHE A 30 -0.36 4.90 -1.95
N GLY A 31 0.59 4.49 -2.79
CA GLY A 31 2.01 4.69 -2.56
C GLY A 31 2.57 5.71 -3.55
N THR A 32 3.35 6.67 -3.06
CA THR A 32 4.06 7.63 -3.92
C THR A 32 5.51 7.74 -3.49
N ARG A 33 6.38 8.05 -4.45
CA ARG A 33 7.77 8.40 -4.14
C ARG A 33 7.80 9.84 -3.61
N ALA A 34 8.33 10.04 -2.41
CA ALA A 34 8.50 11.35 -1.79
C ALA A 34 9.99 11.73 -1.80
N GLY A 35 10.44 12.42 -2.85
CA GLY A 35 11.85 12.77 -3.03
C GLY A 35 12.74 11.56 -3.34
N TRP A 36 14.05 11.68 -3.10
CA TRP A 36 15.02 10.70 -3.63
C TRP A 36 15.15 9.39 -2.84
N LYS A 37 14.81 9.36 -1.55
CA LYS A 37 15.03 8.18 -0.68
C LYS A 37 13.85 7.84 0.23
N LYS A 38 12.64 8.28 -0.12
CA LYS A 38 11.44 7.96 0.66
C LYS A 38 10.29 7.49 -0.23
N ILE A 39 9.54 6.52 0.29
CA ILE A 39 8.23 6.14 -0.22
C ILE A 39 7.22 6.48 0.87
N VAL A 40 6.15 7.16 0.49
CA VAL A 40 5.02 7.45 1.38
C VAL A 40 3.84 6.61 0.92
N VAL A 41 3.24 5.90 1.86
CA VAL A 41 2.04 5.09 1.62
C VAL A 41 0.90 5.65 2.47
N ILE A 42 -0.25 5.89 1.85
CA ILE A 42 -1.45 6.40 2.50
C ILE A 42 -2.50 5.29 2.49
N GLU A 43 -2.87 4.84 3.68
CA GLU A 43 -3.92 3.86 3.96
C GLU A 43 -5.15 4.59 4.51
N TYR A 44 -6.32 4.33 3.94
CA TYR A 44 -7.58 4.82 4.51
C TYR A 44 -8.10 3.82 5.54
N VAL A 45 -8.25 4.23 6.79
CA VAL A 45 -8.70 3.38 7.89
C VAL A 45 -10.18 3.69 8.18
N PRO A 46 -11.10 2.75 7.89
CA PRO A 46 -12.51 2.97 8.20
C PRO A 46 -12.75 3.00 9.71
N PRO A 47 -13.79 3.71 10.19
CA PRO A 47 -14.11 3.79 11.61
C PRO A 47 -14.47 2.43 12.21
N PRO A 48 -14.30 2.25 13.54
CA PRO A 48 -14.57 1.00 14.23
C PRO A 48 -16.02 0.52 14.05
N LYS A 49 -16.23 -0.81 14.06
CA LYS A 49 -17.51 -1.48 13.75
C LYS A 49 -18.73 -0.89 14.50
N LYS A 50 -18.56 -0.36 15.72
CA LYS A 50 -19.66 0.19 16.55
C LYS A 50 -20.24 1.52 16.04
N GLN A 51 -19.55 2.24 15.15
CA GLN A 51 -20.02 3.51 14.57
C GLN A 51 -20.50 3.39 13.11
N ARG A 52 -20.41 2.20 12.49
CA ARG A 52 -20.72 1.99 11.06
C ARG A 52 -22.19 2.21 10.68
N TRP A 53 -23.11 2.15 11.64
CA TRP A 53 -24.56 2.11 11.37
C TRP A 53 -25.28 3.42 11.65
N ARG A 54 -24.62 4.38 12.32
CA ARG A 54 -25.28 5.60 12.82
C ARG A 54 -25.15 6.79 11.87
N THR A 55 -24.26 6.70 10.89
CA THR A 55 -23.90 7.83 10.03
C THR A 55 -23.62 7.29 8.62
N ASP A 56 -24.68 7.37 7.81
CA ASP A 56 -24.64 7.64 6.37
C ASP A 56 -24.44 6.49 5.37
N PHE A 57 -25.54 6.27 4.64
CA PHE A 57 -25.58 5.90 3.23
C PHE A 57 -24.65 6.82 2.43
N VAL A 58 -23.96 6.29 1.41
CA VAL A 58 -23.10 7.01 0.44
C VAL A 58 -21.65 7.20 0.88
N PHE A 59 -20.79 6.25 0.46
CA PHE A 59 -19.39 6.39 -0.02
C PHE A 59 -18.35 7.30 0.68
N CYS A 60 -18.69 8.02 1.73
CA CYS A 60 -17.89 9.05 2.41
C CYS A 60 -17.90 8.77 3.91
N PHE A 61 -17.37 7.60 4.29
CA PHE A 61 -17.23 7.24 5.70
C PHE A 61 -16.31 8.25 6.43
N PRO A 62 -16.61 8.65 7.68
CA PRO A 62 -15.69 9.38 8.53
C PRO A 62 -14.58 8.42 9.02
N GLY A 63 -13.56 8.23 8.18
CA GLY A 63 -12.37 7.45 8.53
C GLY A 63 -11.16 8.33 8.76
N SER A 64 -10.08 7.69 9.19
CA SER A 64 -8.79 8.35 9.34
C SER A 64 -7.84 7.93 8.22
N TYR A 65 -6.87 8.78 7.90
CA TYR A 65 -5.79 8.42 6.99
C TYR A 65 -4.57 8.06 7.82
N ARG A 66 -4.04 6.87 7.57
CA ARG A 66 -2.77 6.43 8.13
C ARG A 66 -1.69 6.62 7.07
N VAL A 67 -0.65 7.36 7.43
CA VAL A 67 0.49 7.64 6.55
C VAL A 67 1.69 6.83 7.03
N TRP A 68 2.28 6.04 6.14
CA TRP A 68 3.52 5.30 6.37
C TRP A 68 4.64 5.98 5.61
N GLU A 69 5.72 6.31 6.30
CA GLU A 69 6.94 6.82 5.68
C GLU A 69 8.00 5.72 5.69
N PHE A 70 8.36 5.23 4.52
CA PHE A 70 9.43 4.27 4.33
C PHE A 70 10.67 4.97 3.83
N ARG A 71 11.82 4.67 4.45
CA ARG A 71 13.12 5.03 3.91
C ARG A 71 13.59 3.96 2.95
N LEU A 72 13.93 4.36 1.72
CA LEU A 72 14.54 3.47 0.74
C LEU A 72 15.96 3.10 1.20
N THR A 73 16.19 1.80 1.40
CA THR A 73 17.49 1.24 1.78
C THR A 73 18.29 0.78 0.56
N GLY A 74 17.61 0.27 -0.47
CA GLY A 74 18.21 -0.15 -1.72
C GLY A 74 17.15 -0.36 -2.80
N VAL A 75 17.58 -0.28 -4.06
CA VAL A 75 16.78 -0.67 -5.22
C VAL A 75 17.61 -1.69 -5.97
N HIS A 76 17.01 -2.83 -6.28
CA HIS A 76 17.68 -3.92 -6.96
C HIS A 76 16.91 -4.27 -8.22
N ARG A 77 17.63 -4.57 -9.30
CA ARG A 77 17.03 -5.10 -10.52
C ARG A 77 17.35 -6.59 -10.62
N CYS A 78 16.31 -7.40 -10.48
CA CYS A 78 16.40 -8.84 -10.61
C CYS A 78 16.11 -9.24 -12.06
N ALA A 79 16.80 -10.27 -12.56
CA ALA A 79 16.56 -10.78 -13.91
C ALA A 79 15.42 -11.80 -13.94
N THR A 80 15.19 -12.51 -12.82
CA THR A 80 14.16 -13.55 -12.71
C THR A 80 13.24 -13.33 -11.51
N GLU A 81 12.03 -13.88 -11.59
CA GLU A 81 11.04 -13.86 -10.50
C GLU A 81 11.55 -14.58 -9.25
N GLU A 82 12.16 -15.75 -9.43
CA GLU A 82 12.73 -16.56 -8.34
C GLU A 82 13.80 -15.79 -7.55
N GLN A 83 14.64 -15.00 -8.24
CA GLN A 83 15.62 -14.12 -7.59
C GLN A 83 14.95 -13.02 -6.76
N ALA A 84 13.88 -12.41 -7.29
CA ALA A 84 13.14 -11.38 -6.59
C ALA A 84 12.44 -11.93 -5.35
N LEU A 85 11.79 -13.11 -5.45
CA LEU A 85 11.14 -13.78 -4.33
C LEU A 85 12.14 -14.22 -3.25
N THR A 86 13.31 -14.74 -3.66
CA THR A 86 14.38 -15.11 -2.72
C THR A 86 14.86 -13.89 -1.92
N GLY A 87 14.92 -12.70 -2.53
CA GLY A 87 15.27 -11.47 -1.84
C GLY A 87 14.20 -10.95 -0.86
N ILE A 88 12.92 -11.34 -1.05
CA ILE A 88 11.80 -10.95 -0.16
C ILE A 88 11.76 -11.83 1.09
N PHE A 89 11.97 -13.15 0.94
CA PHE A 89 11.83 -14.12 2.04
C PHE A 89 13.16 -14.54 2.67
N GLY A 90 14.26 -14.47 1.92
CA GLY A 90 15.62 -14.72 2.40
C GLY A 90 16.38 -13.41 2.56
N HIS A 91 17.03 -13.22 3.71
CA HIS A 91 17.97 -12.11 3.95
C HIS A 91 18.91 -11.91 2.75
N PHE A 92 18.62 -10.93 1.87
CA PHE A 92 19.47 -10.37 0.79
C PHE A 92 20.62 -11.28 0.28
N GLY A 93 20.32 -12.54 -0.06
CA GLY A 93 21.33 -13.56 -0.39
C GLY A 93 21.33 -13.97 -1.86
N GLY A 94 20.23 -13.72 -2.59
CA GLY A 94 20.16 -13.85 -4.04
C GLY A 94 20.58 -12.54 -4.69
N ARG A 95 21.78 -12.48 -5.28
CA ARG A 95 22.33 -11.27 -5.89
C ARG A 95 21.48 -10.84 -7.10
N CYS A 96 20.53 -9.93 -6.88
CA CYS A 96 20.04 -9.04 -7.93
C CYS A 96 21.08 -7.96 -8.19
N SER A 97 21.25 -7.55 -9.45
CA SER A 97 22.19 -6.47 -9.78
C SER A 97 21.81 -5.21 -9.02
N LYS A 98 22.82 -4.54 -8.45
CA LYS A 98 22.71 -3.14 -8.03
C LYS A 98 22.55 -2.24 -9.26
#